data_AF-A0A3N5N4J0-F1
#
_entry.id   AF-A0A3N5N4J0-F1
#
_cell.length_a   1.000
_cell.length_b   1.000
_cell.length_c   1.000
_cell.angle_alpha   90.00
_cell.angle_beta   90.00
_cell.angle_gamma   90.00
#
_symmetry.space_group_name_H-M   'P 1'
#
loop_
_entity.id
_entity.type
_entity.pdbx_description
1 polymer ?
#
loop_
_entity_poly.entity_id
_entity_poly.type
_entity_poly.pdbx_seq_one_letter_code
_entity_poly.pdbx_strand_id
1 'polypeptide(L)'
;MKILIQPQKGGTYKMLFYDGRHTLGAAFVELMETPRGPRPTRYRVKWGSKKDYHHTPSKELIAQLREADVRMVKPDKEFETFLADFQVRSGTVDACRMCLLDERYTQLDENNSVTFGKAERICLDCGRRELRREVSHIGRLGR
;
A
#
# COMPACT_ATOMS: atom_id res chain seq x y z
N MET A 1 -10.59 8.13 -7.26
CA MET A 1 -9.89 7.60 -6.06
C MET A 1 -8.76 6.69 -6.54
N LYS A 2 -7.61 6.67 -5.86
CA LYS A 2 -6.50 5.75 -6.17
C LYS A 2 -6.49 4.62 -5.14
N ILE A 3 -6.30 3.39 -5.59
CA ILE A 3 -6.14 2.23 -4.71
C ILE A 3 -4.73 1.68 -4.88
N LEU A 4 -3.95 1.68 -3.81
CA LEU A 4 -2.60 1.13 -3.83
C LEU A 4 -2.60 -0.31 -3.39
N ILE A 5 -2.01 -1.20 -4.18
CA ILE A 5 -1.88 -2.62 -3.88
C ILE A 5 -0.44 -2.92 -3.48
N GLN A 6 -0.28 -3.54 -2.32
CA GLN A 6 0.99 -3.93 -1.75
C GLN A 6 0.98 -5.44 -1.48
N PRO A 7 1.64 -6.24 -2.32
CA PRO A 7 1.88 -7.65 -2.03
C PRO A 7 2.60 -7.80 -0.68
N GLN A 8 2.05 -8.61 0.21
CA GLN A 8 2.64 -8.97 1.49
C GLN A 8 3.20 -10.39 1.43
N LYS A 9 3.95 -10.78 2.47
CA LYS A 9 4.35 -12.19 2.62
C LYS A 9 3.11 -13.06 2.85
N GLY A 10 3.10 -14.26 2.25
CA GLY A 10 2.05 -15.25 2.46
C GLY A 10 0.77 -15.05 1.65
N GLY A 11 0.84 -14.48 0.44
CA GLY A 11 -0.31 -14.38 -0.47
C GLY A 11 -1.40 -13.39 -0.04
N THR A 12 -1.10 -12.53 0.94
CA THR A 12 -1.99 -11.45 1.37
C THR A 12 -1.61 -10.16 0.65
N TYR A 13 -2.60 -9.34 0.32
CA TYR A 13 -2.41 -8.03 -0.30
C TYR A 13 -2.96 -6.96 0.64
N LYS A 14 -2.10 -6.01 1.00
CA LYS A 14 -2.52 -4.78 1.70
C LYS A 14 -2.96 -3.77 0.65
N MET A 15 -4.07 -3.10 0.92
CA MET A 15 -4.63 -2.06 0.06
C MET A 15 -4.72 -0.75 0.83
N LEU A 16 -4.43 0.38 0.17
CA LEU A 16 -4.69 1.71 0.71
C LEU A 16 -5.62 2.48 -0.24
N PHE A 17 -6.67 3.07 0.32
CA PHE A 17 -7.61 3.91 -0.43
C PHE A 17 -7.19 5.37 -0.29
N TYR A 18 -6.77 6.00 -1.38
CA TYR A 18 -6.21 7.34 -1.38
C TYR A 18 -7.08 8.29 -2.22
N ASP A 19 -7.48 9.42 -1.64
CA ASP A 19 -8.37 10.39 -2.31
C ASP A 19 -7.64 11.44 -3.16
N GLY A 20 -6.30 11.45 -3.13
CA GLY A 20 -5.48 12.48 -3.76
C GLY A 20 -4.72 13.34 -2.74
N ARG A 21 -5.14 13.35 -1.48
CA ARG A 21 -4.54 14.12 -0.38
C ARG A 21 -4.24 13.26 0.85
N HIS A 22 -5.15 12.38 1.24
CA HIS A 22 -5.05 11.54 2.43
C HIS A 22 -5.46 10.09 2.14
N THR A 23 -4.94 9.18 2.95
CA THR A 23 -5.46 7.81 2.98
C THR A 23 -6.80 7.81 3.71
N LEU A 24 -7.86 7.37 3.03
CA LEU A 24 -9.21 7.23 3.58
C LEU A 24 -9.37 5.94 4.40
N GLY A 25 -8.62 4.91 4.06
CA GLY A 25 -8.71 3.62 4.72
C GLY A 25 -7.67 2.63 4.21
N ALA A 26 -7.67 1.47 4.83
CA ALA A 26 -6.82 0.36 4.48
C ALA A 26 -7.65 -0.93 4.40
N ALA A 27 -7.20 -1.87 3.58
CA ALA A 27 -7.80 -3.20 3.55
C ALA A 27 -6.72 -4.28 3.42
N PHE A 28 -7.15 -5.50 3.72
CA PHE A 28 -6.41 -6.70 3.38
C PHE A 28 -7.32 -7.65 2.59
N VAL A 29 -6.75 -8.33 1.61
CA VAL A 29 -7.40 -9.41 0.86
C VAL A 29 -6.41 -10.54 0.64
N GLU A 30 -6.90 -11.77 0.68
CA GLU A 30 -6.16 -12.95 0.24
C GLU A 30 -6.75 -13.43 -1.09
N LEU A 31 -5.93 -14.02 -1.96
CA LEU A 31 -6.43 -14.67 -3.16
C LEU A 31 -6.43 -16.19 -2.95
N MET A 32 -7.42 -16.85 -3.54
CA MET A 32 -7.50 -18.30 -3.60
C MET A 32 -7.63 -18.72 -5.06
N GLU A 33 -6.77 -19.63 -5.49
CA GLU A 33 -6.81 -20.17 -6.84
C GLU A 33 -8.11 -20.95 -7.09
N THR A 34 -8.73 -20.76 -8.25
CA THR A 34 -9.93 -21.49 -8.66
C THR A 34 -9.81 -21.90 -10.13
N PRO A 35 -10.62 -22.85 -10.64
CA PRO A 35 -10.60 -23.19 -12.07
C PRO A 35 -10.89 -22.01 -13.01
N ARG A 36 -11.42 -20.89 -12.48
CA ARG A 36 -11.67 -19.65 -13.22
C ARG A 36 -10.66 -18.55 -12.86
N GLY A 37 -9.47 -18.89 -12.39
CA GLY A 37 -8.45 -17.94 -11.93
C GLY A 37 -8.59 -17.54 -10.46
N PRO A 38 -7.67 -16.73 -9.94
CA PRO A 38 -7.62 -16.33 -8.53
C PRO A 38 -8.83 -15.50 -8.11
N ARG A 39 -9.41 -15.82 -6.96
CA ARG A 39 -10.61 -15.16 -6.41
C ARG A 39 -10.36 -14.54 -5.03
N PRO A 40 -10.96 -13.36 -4.76
CA PRO A 40 -10.75 -12.64 -3.52
C PRO A 40 -11.46 -13.31 -2.36
N THR A 41 -10.70 -13.60 -1.32
CA THR A 41 -11.13 -14.20 -0.06
C THR A 41 -10.66 -13.36 1.12
N ARG A 42 -11.32 -13.53 2.26
CA ARG A 42 -10.97 -12.87 3.53
C ARG A 42 -10.78 -11.35 3.41
N TYR A 43 -11.55 -10.72 2.52
CA TYR A 43 -11.52 -9.27 2.35
C TYR A 43 -11.99 -8.59 3.63
N ARG A 44 -11.13 -7.71 4.15
CA ARG A 44 -11.40 -6.95 5.38
C ARG A 44 -10.95 -5.52 5.24
N VAL A 45 -11.79 -4.58 5.64
CA VAL A 45 -11.61 -3.14 5.40
C VAL A 45 -11.70 -2.36 6.69
N LYS A 46 -10.91 -1.29 6.76
CA LYS A 46 -10.88 -0.32 7.85
C LYS A 46 -10.92 1.09 7.24
N TRP A 47 -11.87 1.91 7.69
CA TRP A 47 -12.03 3.29 7.23
C TRP A 47 -11.67 4.29 8.32
N GLY A 48 -11.08 5.41 7.91
CA GLY A 48 -10.63 6.48 8.79
C GLY A 48 -9.57 6.02 9.80
N SER A 49 -9.61 6.59 10.99
CA SER A 49 -8.72 6.28 12.12
C SER A 49 -9.18 5.11 12.98
N LYS A 50 -10.22 4.36 12.54
CA LYS A 50 -10.68 3.16 13.26
C LYS A 50 -9.53 2.17 13.39
N LYS A 51 -9.51 1.39 14.47
CA LYS A 51 -8.46 0.38 14.70
C LYS A 51 -8.80 -0.95 14.03
N ASP A 52 -10.08 -1.30 13.99
CA ASP A 52 -10.50 -2.66 13.63
C ASP A 52 -10.84 -2.80 12.15
N TYR A 53 -10.45 -3.95 11.59
CA TYR A 53 -10.82 -4.36 10.24
C TYR A 53 -12.11 -5.17 10.31
N HIS A 54 -13.05 -4.87 9.42
CA HIS A 54 -14.32 -5.59 9.31
C HIS A 54 -14.34 -6.44 8.06
N HIS A 55 -14.85 -7.66 8.17
CA HIS A 55 -15.12 -8.48 7.00
C HIS A 55 -16.11 -7.78 6.08
N THR A 56 -15.74 -7.69 4.81
CA THR A 56 -16.52 -6.99 3.79
C THR A 56 -16.75 -7.95 2.62
N PRO A 57 -17.95 -7.99 2.04
CA PRO A 57 -18.21 -8.84 0.87
C PRO A 57 -17.25 -8.57 -0.28
N SER A 58 -16.70 -9.62 -0.90
CA SER A 58 -15.74 -9.47 -1.99
C SER A 58 -16.30 -8.75 -3.23
N LYS A 59 -17.64 -8.71 -3.40
CA LYS A 59 -18.30 -7.91 -4.44
C LYS A 59 -18.00 -6.42 -4.31
N GLU A 60 -17.85 -5.91 -3.08
CA GLU A 60 -17.55 -4.50 -2.83
C GLU A 60 -16.11 -4.17 -3.21
N LEU A 61 -15.17 -5.08 -2.96
CA LEU A 61 -13.79 -4.96 -3.44
C LEU A 61 -13.77 -4.81 -4.97
N ILE A 62 -14.48 -5.67 -5.68
CA ILE A 62 -14.52 -5.66 -7.15
C ILE A 62 -15.13 -4.35 -7.66
N ALA A 63 -16.21 -3.87 -7.05
CA ALA A 63 -16.82 -2.58 -7.40
C ALA A 63 -15.83 -1.42 -7.19
N GLN A 64 -15.16 -1.36 -6.04
CA GLN A 64 -14.16 -0.33 -5.72
C GLN A 64 -12.96 -0.36 -6.67
N LEU A 65 -12.48 -1.54 -7.05
CA LEU A 65 -11.37 -1.68 -7.99
C LEU A 65 -11.72 -1.19 -9.39
N ARG A 66 -12.95 -1.43 -9.87
CA ARG A 66 -13.40 -0.99 -11.20
C ARG A 66 -13.49 0.52 -11.34
N GLU A 67 -13.79 1.23 -10.24
CA GLU A 67 -13.95 2.68 -10.22
C GLU A 67 -12.65 3.45 -9.86
N ALA A 68 -11.59 2.73 -9.47
CA ALA A 68 -10.36 3.32 -8.97
C ALA A 68 -9.23 3.35 -10.01
N ASP A 69 -8.31 4.30 -9.83
CA ASP A 69 -6.95 4.23 -10.39
C ASP A 69 -6.15 3.22 -9.55
N VAL A 70 -6.03 1.98 -10.03
CA VAL A 70 -5.34 0.90 -9.31
C VAL A 70 -3.84 0.96 -9.58
N ARG A 71 -3.04 1.07 -8.52
CA ARG A 71 -1.58 1.14 -8.60
C ARG A 71 -0.91 0.10 -7.73
N MET A 72 -0.09 -0.75 -8.32
CA MET A 72 0.68 -1.76 -7.61
C MET A 72 2.05 -1.20 -7.23
N VAL A 73 2.43 -1.34 -5.97
CA VAL A 73 3.75 -0.91 -5.48
C VAL A 73 4.86 -1.83 -6.02
N LYS A 74 4.52 -3.08 -6.28
CA LYS A 74 5.38 -4.05 -6.96
C LYS A 74 4.50 -4.94 -7.86
N PRO A 75 4.95 -5.29 -9.08
CA PRO A 75 4.27 -6.28 -9.89
C PRO A 75 4.10 -7.60 -9.15
N ASP A 76 2.96 -8.23 -9.33
CA ASP A 76 2.63 -9.54 -8.77
C ASP A 76 1.65 -10.27 -9.70
N LYS A 77 2.10 -11.38 -10.29
CA LYS A 77 1.38 -12.05 -11.38
C LYS A 77 0.01 -12.58 -10.96
N GLU A 78 -0.12 -13.08 -9.73
CA GLU A 78 -1.37 -13.63 -9.22
C GLU A 78 -2.42 -12.52 -9.09
N PHE A 79 -2.06 -11.39 -8.50
CA PHE A 79 -2.97 -10.26 -8.39
C PHE A 79 -3.28 -9.60 -9.73
N GLU A 80 -2.30 -9.50 -10.63
CA GLU A 80 -2.50 -9.00 -11.99
C GLU A 80 -3.49 -9.88 -12.77
N THR A 81 -3.41 -11.20 -12.62
CA THR A 81 -4.36 -12.15 -13.23
C THR A 81 -5.77 -11.94 -12.65
N PHE A 82 -5.89 -11.81 -11.33
CA PHE A 82 -7.15 -11.48 -10.68
C PHE A 82 -7.74 -10.16 -11.23
N LEU A 83 -6.95 -9.10 -11.36
CA LEU A 83 -7.43 -7.83 -11.91
C LEU A 83 -7.88 -7.97 -13.37
N ALA A 84 -7.12 -8.73 -14.17
CA ALA A 84 -7.44 -8.97 -15.58
C ALA A 84 -8.78 -9.70 -15.78
N ASP A 85 -9.08 -10.71 -14.95
CA ASP A 85 -10.35 -11.44 -14.97
C ASP A 85 -11.57 -10.53 -14.74
N PHE A 86 -11.37 -9.44 -13.99
CA PHE A 86 -12.38 -8.42 -13.75
C PHE A 86 -12.23 -7.19 -14.65
N GLN A 87 -11.42 -7.26 -15.70
CA GLN A 87 -11.17 -6.15 -16.64
C GLN A 87 -10.70 -4.86 -15.95
N VAL A 88 -10.04 -4.99 -14.79
CA VAL A 88 -9.47 -3.87 -14.06
C VAL A 88 -8.04 -3.65 -14.56
N ARG A 89 -7.76 -2.45 -15.04
CA ARG A 89 -6.40 -2.06 -15.42
C ARG A 89 -5.63 -1.60 -14.18
N SER A 90 -4.41 -2.07 -14.03
CA SER A 90 -3.46 -1.54 -13.05
C SER A 90 -2.25 -0.89 -13.72
N GLY A 91 -1.67 0.08 -13.03
CA GLY A 91 -0.31 0.54 -13.28
C GLY A 91 0.60 0.22 -12.12
N THR A 92 1.89 0.49 -12.26
CA THR A 92 2.84 0.48 -11.14
C THR A 92 3.01 1.87 -10.55
N VAL A 93 3.52 1.93 -9.31
CA VAL A 93 3.93 3.17 -8.67
C VAL A 93 5.11 2.95 -7.74
N ASP A 94 6.11 3.83 -7.81
CA ASP A 94 7.17 3.89 -6.81
C ASP A 94 6.66 4.68 -5.59
N ALA A 95 6.62 4.04 -4.43
CA ALA A 95 5.99 4.59 -3.24
C ALA A 95 6.89 4.44 -2.02
N CYS A 96 6.93 5.48 -1.19
CA CYS A 96 7.77 5.49 0.01
C CYS A 96 7.35 4.37 0.97
N ARG A 97 8.21 3.37 1.15
CA ARG A 97 7.97 2.23 2.04
C ARG A 97 7.60 2.65 3.47
N MET A 98 8.28 3.65 4.03
CA MET A 98 7.99 4.16 5.37
C MET A 98 6.59 4.78 5.48
N CYS A 99 6.13 5.48 4.44
CA CYS A 99 4.75 5.95 4.40
C CYS A 99 3.76 4.78 4.35
N LEU A 100 4.03 3.76 3.53
CA LEU A 100 3.15 2.60 3.40
C LEU A 100 3.02 1.78 4.70
N LEU A 101 4.11 1.69 5.48
CA LEU A 101 4.11 1.07 6.81
C LEU A 101 3.12 1.80 7.74
N ASP A 102 3.13 3.14 7.71
CA ASP A 102 2.24 4.00 8.50
C ASP A 102 0.84 4.18 7.88
N GLU A 103 0.43 3.34 6.91
CA GLU A 103 -0.84 3.48 6.18
C GLU A 103 -1.01 4.85 5.46
N ARG A 104 0.11 5.53 5.17
CA ARG A 104 0.16 6.74 4.34
C ARG A 104 0.64 6.40 2.94
N TYR A 105 0.49 7.36 2.03
CA TYR A 105 1.04 7.27 0.69
C TYR A 105 1.85 8.52 0.33
N THR A 106 3.01 8.28 -0.26
CA THR A 106 3.80 9.30 -0.94
C THR A 106 4.43 8.62 -2.15
N GLN A 107 4.10 9.09 -3.35
CA GLN A 107 4.78 8.66 -4.56
C GLN A 107 6.19 9.23 -4.56
N LEU A 108 7.16 8.41 -4.94
CA LEU A 108 8.54 8.84 -5.07
C LEU A 108 8.81 9.38 -6.47
N ASP A 109 9.59 10.45 -6.52
CA ASP A 109 10.20 10.99 -7.72
C ASP A 109 11.66 11.42 -7.41
N GLU A 110 12.39 11.86 -8.42
CA GLU A 110 13.80 12.27 -8.29
C GLU A 110 14.01 13.49 -7.39
N ASN A 111 13.00 14.35 -7.24
CA ASN A 111 13.09 15.59 -6.50
C ASN A 111 12.62 15.46 -5.04
N ASN A 112 11.81 14.44 -4.74
CA ASN A 112 11.13 14.28 -3.46
C ASN A 112 11.67 13.13 -2.59
N SER A 113 12.75 12.48 -3.02
CA SER A 113 13.30 11.29 -2.38
C SER A 113 14.78 11.38 -2.04
N VAL A 114 15.18 10.57 -1.07
CA VAL A 114 16.57 10.41 -0.61
C VAL A 114 16.88 8.93 -0.44
N THR A 115 18.16 8.58 -0.59
CA THR A 115 18.65 7.23 -0.31
C THR A 115 18.73 7.01 1.20
N PHE A 116 18.20 5.87 1.64
CA PHE A 116 18.18 5.39 3.01
C PHE A 116 18.84 4.02 3.08
N GLY A 117 19.75 3.85 4.03
CA GLY A 117 20.54 2.64 4.17
C GLY A 117 21.41 2.36 2.93
N LYS A 118 21.36 1.13 2.41
CA LYS A 118 22.24 0.69 1.32
C LYS A 118 21.77 1.13 -0.08
N ALA A 119 20.46 1.15 -0.32
CA ALA A 119 19.92 1.44 -1.67
C ALA A 119 18.40 1.75 -1.67
N GLU A 120 17.76 1.90 -0.52
CA GLU A 120 16.31 2.13 -0.47
C GLU A 120 16.02 3.62 -0.68
N ARG A 121 14.98 3.98 -1.42
CA ARG A 121 14.54 5.37 -1.54
C ARG A 121 13.35 5.63 -0.62
N ILE A 122 13.41 6.71 0.13
CA ILE A 122 12.30 7.19 0.97
C ILE A 122 12.01 8.65 0.66
N CYS A 123 10.80 9.12 0.94
CA CYS A 123 10.48 10.54 0.73
C CYS A 123 11.27 11.42 1.71
N LEU A 124 11.47 12.69 1.34
CA LEU A 124 12.19 13.67 2.15
C LEU A 124 11.63 13.79 3.57
N ASP A 125 10.32 13.68 3.77
CA ASP A 125 9.71 13.79 5.09
C ASP A 125 10.00 12.57 5.98
N CYS A 126 10.10 11.38 5.40
CA CYS A 126 10.60 10.20 6.11
C CYS A 126 12.08 10.35 6.43
N GLY A 127 12.89 10.78 5.46
CA GLY A 127 14.33 11.02 5.67
C GLY A 127 14.61 12.01 6.80
N ARG A 128 13.89 13.15 6.83
CA ARG A 128 13.97 14.13 7.92
C ARG A 128 13.60 13.53 9.28
N ARG A 129 12.61 12.63 9.33
CA ARG A 129 12.22 11.97 10.58
C ARG A 129 13.30 11.02 11.09
N GLU A 130 13.93 10.24 10.21
CA GLU A 130 15.03 9.37 10.62
C GLU A 130 16.26 10.18 11.07
N LEU A 131 16.63 11.25 10.37
CA LEU A 131 17.71 12.14 10.82
C LEU A 131 17.45 12.73 12.21
N ARG A 132 16.20 13.15 12.48
CA ARG A 132 15.81 13.65 13.82
C ARG A 132 15.91 12.57 14.89
N ARG A 133 15.62 11.30 14.56
CA ARG A 133 15.77 10.18 15.49
C ARG A 133 17.23 9.94 15.84
N GLU A 134 18.12 9.95 14.85
CA GLU A 134 19.57 9.78 15.06
C GLU A 134 20.16 10.89 15.92
N VAL A 135 19.86 12.16 15.60
CA VAL A 135 20.31 13.31 16.40
C VAL A 135 19.83 13.21 17.85
N SER A 136 18.58 12.79 18.05
CA SER A 136 18.02 12.58 19.39
C SER A 136 18.71 11.45 20.15
N HIS A 137 19.17 10.41 19.45
CA HIS A 137 19.91 9.31 20.07
C HIS A 137 21.30 9.74 20.51
N ILE A 138 22.04 10.46 19.66
CA ILE A 138 23.37 11.01 19.97
C ILE A 138 23.29 12.01 21.13
N GLY A 139 22.29 12.91 21.12
CA GLY A 139 22.10 13.89 22.20
C GLY A 139 21.77 13.29 23.57
N ARG A 140 21.34 12.02 23.63
CA ARG A 140 21.13 11.29 24.89
C ARG A 140 22.39 10.59 25.41
N LEU A 141 23.38 10.34 24.55
CA LEU A 141 24.67 9.76 24.95
C LEU A 141 25.61 10.78 25.61
N GLY A 142 25.33 12.07 25.46
CA GLY A 142 26.08 13.17 26.09
C GLY A 142 25.52 13.66 27.43
N ARG A 143 24.64 12.89 28.09
CA ARG A 143 24.18 13.14 29.46
C ARG A 143 24.62 12.04 30.39
#